data_AF-A0A395LJF4-F1
#
_entry.id   AF-A0A395LJF4-F1
#
_cell.length_a   1.000
_cell.length_b   1.000
_cell.length_c   1.000
_cell.angle_alpha   90.00
_cell.angle_beta   90.00
_cell.angle_gamma   90.00
#
_symmetry.space_group_name_H-M   'P 1'
#
loop_
_entity.id
_entity.type
_entity.pdbx_description
1 polymer ?
#
loop_
_entity_poly.entity_id
_entity_poly.type
_entity_poly.pdbx_seq_one_letter_code
_entity_poly.pdbx_strand_id
1 'polypeptide(L)'
;MEDGQMKFMIRMGLVGASALALSACGDSDDASDEVVAEDVEIVADEALEDVTDEPLEDDTVDTAAPPPPPVETQTAEDRAEEVRRSVEDDAAAAEAAAADIMAEIEGSQEEN
;
A
#
# COMPACT_ATOMS: atom_id res chain seq x y z
N MET A 1 13.93 -2.80 44.36
CA MET A 1 13.66 -3.47 43.07
C MET A 1 12.75 -2.55 42.28
N GLU A 2 13.21 -1.36 41.92
CA GLU A 2 12.32 -0.33 41.37
C GLU A 2 13.11 0.48 40.33
N ASP A 3 12.40 1.14 39.41
CA ASP A 3 12.91 1.89 38.25
C ASP A 3 13.35 1.08 37.02
N GLY A 4 14.42 0.30 37.08
CA GLY A 4 14.97 -0.37 35.89
C GLY A 4 14.05 -1.47 35.32
N GLN A 5 13.53 -2.29 36.24
CA GLN A 5 12.66 -3.41 35.91
C GLN A 5 11.26 -2.96 35.44
N MET A 6 10.77 -1.82 35.96
CA MET A 6 9.46 -1.27 35.59
C MET A 6 9.49 -0.66 34.19
N LYS A 7 10.59 0.03 33.81
CA LYS A 7 10.81 0.53 32.44
C LYS A 7 11.00 -0.58 31.42
N PHE A 8 11.63 -1.69 31.80
CA PHE A 8 11.80 -2.86 30.95
C PHE A 8 10.45 -3.53 30.63
N MET A 9 9.59 -3.71 31.65
CA MET A 9 8.25 -4.27 31.46
C MET A 9 7.35 -3.37 30.60
N ILE A 10 7.44 -2.04 30.76
CA ILE A 10 6.65 -1.10 29.96
C ILE A 10 7.03 -1.14 28.47
N ARG A 11 8.33 -1.28 28.15
CA ARG A 11 8.81 -1.35 26.76
C ARG A 11 8.46 -2.68 26.08
N MET A 12 8.56 -3.81 26.79
CA MET A 12 8.11 -5.11 26.26
C MET A 12 6.60 -5.18 26.05
N GLY A 13 5.81 -4.51 26.88
CA GLY A 13 4.35 -4.49 26.74
C GLY A 13 3.87 -3.77 25.47
N LEU A 14 4.60 -2.73 25.04
CA LEU A 14 4.21 -1.92 23.88
C LEU A 14 4.41 -2.69 22.55
N VAL A 15 5.47 -3.49 22.44
CA VAL A 15 5.75 -4.34 21.26
C VAL A 15 4.72 -5.47 21.11
N GLY A 16 4.24 -6.03 22.22
CA GLY A 16 3.20 -7.07 22.19
C GLY A 16 1.81 -6.54 21.79
N ALA A 17 1.49 -5.31 22.14
CA ALA A 17 0.19 -4.70 21.85
C ALA A 17 0.01 -4.36 20.35
N SER A 18 1.08 -3.97 19.65
CA SER A 18 1.02 -3.67 18.21
C SER A 18 0.79 -4.92 17.35
N ALA A 19 1.26 -6.09 17.77
CA ALA A 19 1.00 -7.36 17.07
C ALA A 19 -0.48 -7.78 17.14
N LEU A 20 -1.16 -7.52 18.27
CA LEU A 20 -2.58 -7.83 18.45
C LEU A 20 -3.50 -6.77 17.82
N ALA A 21 -3.02 -5.53 17.67
CA ALA A 21 -3.75 -4.48 16.96
C ALA A 21 -3.78 -4.71 15.43
N LEU A 22 -2.72 -5.31 14.86
CA LEU A 22 -2.68 -5.68 13.44
C LEU A 22 -3.66 -6.80 13.10
N SER A 23 -3.88 -7.78 14.00
CA SER A 23 -4.89 -8.83 13.78
C SER A 23 -6.32 -8.32 13.90
N ALA A 24 -6.54 -7.20 14.58
CA ALA A 24 -7.85 -6.55 14.69
C ALA A 24 -8.10 -5.50 13.59
N CYS A 25 -7.07 -5.09 12.86
CA CYS A 25 -7.16 -4.16 11.72
C CYS A 25 -7.00 -4.87 10.36
N GLY A 26 -7.00 -6.21 10.36
CA GLY A 26 -6.81 -7.06 9.17
C GLY A 26 -7.99 -7.99 8.88
N ASP A 27 -9.14 -7.77 9.52
CA ASP A 27 -10.40 -8.39 9.12
C ASP A 27 -11.00 -7.51 8.00
N SER A 28 -10.49 -7.70 6.78
CA SER A 28 -11.12 -7.14 5.59
C SER A 28 -12.40 -7.93 5.35
N ASP A 29 -13.49 -7.49 5.98
CA ASP A 29 -14.84 -7.93 5.62
C ASP A 29 -15.04 -7.57 4.14
N ASP A 30 -15.21 -8.59 3.29
CA ASP A 30 -15.46 -8.39 1.86
C ASP A 30 -16.87 -7.82 1.70
N ALA A 31 -16.96 -6.49 1.73
CA ALA A 31 -18.21 -5.73 1.61
C ALA A 31 -18.80 -5.78 0.19
N SER A 32 -18.35 -6.69 -0.68
CA SER A 32 -18.78 -6.76 -2.08
C SER A 32 -20.12 -7.51 -2.26
N ASP A 33 -20.61 -8.20 -1.22
CA ASP A 33 -21.78 -9.12 -1.34
C ASP A 33 -23.14 -8.48 -0.97
N GLU A 34 -23.17 -7.31 -0.32
CA GLU A 34 -24.43 -6.72 0.18
C GLU A 34 -25.13 -5.74 -0.78
N VAL A 35 -24.46 -5.34 -1.86
CA VAL A 35 -25.03 -4.42 -2.87
C VAL A 35 -25.08 -5.11 -4.22
N VAL A 36 -26.23 -5.76 -4.51
CA VAL A 36 -26.63 -6.01 -5.89
C VAL A 36 -26.90 -4.64 -6.50
N ALA A 37 -25.96 -4.10 -7.25
CA ALA A 37 -26.20 -2.89 -8.04
C ALA A 37 -27.41 -3.17 -8.95
N GLU A 38 -28.48 -2.40 -8.79
CA GLU A 38 -29.57 -2.44 -9.78
C GLU A 38 -28.99 -2.06 -11.13
N ASP A 39 -29.23 -2.92 -12.11
CA ASP A 39 -28.74 -2.77 -13.47
C ASP A 39 -29.36 -1.50 -14.09
N VAL A 40 -28.54 -0.47 -14.32
CA VAL A 40 -28.98 0.83 -14.87
C VAL A 40 -29.22 0.75 -16.38
N GLU A 41 -29.23 -0.46 -16.96
CA GLU A 41 -29.36 -0.67 -18.41
C GLU A 41 -30.66 -0.08 -18.97
N ILE A 42 -31.78 -0.16 -18.25
CA ILE A 42 -33.08 0.34 -18.76
C ILE A 42 -33.10 1.88 -18.90
N VAL A 43 -32.50 2.60 -17.95
CA VAL A 43 -32.54 4.07 -17.94
C VAL A 43 -31.67 4.66 -19.06
N ALA A 44 -30.58 3.98 -19.41
CA ALA A 44 -29.70 4.40 -20.50
C ALA A 44 -30.33 4.17 -21.88
N ASP A 45 -30.98 3.01 -22.08
CA ASP A 45 -31.65 2.69 -23.35
C ASP A 45 -32.84 3.64 -23.62
N GLU A 46 -33.69 3.90 -22.61
CA GLU A 46 -34.80 4.88 -22.77
C GLU A 46 -34.30 6.30 -23.05
N ALA A 47 -33.14 6.69 -22.50
CA ALA A 47 -32.55 8.00 -22.76
C ALA A 47 -31.99 8.14 -24.19
N LEU A 48 -31.65 7.03 -24.84
CA LEU A 48 -31.11 6.99 -26.20
C LEU A 48 -32.19 6.72 -27.27
N GLU A 49 -33.39 6.29 -26.91
CA GLU A 49 -34.47 5.96 -27.86
C GLU A 49 -34.91 7.14 -28.74
N ASP A 50 -34.86 8.38 -28.23
CA ASP A 50 -35.23 9.60 -28.97
C ASP A 50 -34.05 10.19 -29.79
N VAL A 51 -32.84 9.65 -29.63
CA VAL A 51 -31.63 10.13 -30.34
C VAL A 51 -31.52 9.42 -31.68
N THR A 52 -32.14 9.98 -32.72
CA THR A 52 -32.10 9.44 -34.09
C THR A 52 -31.12 10.15 -35.02
N ASP A 53 -30.48 11.23 -34.56
CA ASP A 53 -29.58 12.04 -35.37
C ASP A 53 -28.25 11.31 -35.60
N GLU A 54 -27.74 11.40 -36.84
CA GLU A 54 -26.39 10.94 -37.14
C GLU A 54 -25.36 11.87 -36.49
N PRO A 55 -24.22 11.35 -36.01
CA PRO A 55 -23.17 12.20 -35.45
C PRO A 55 -22.73 13.23 -36.50
N LEU A 56 -22.82 14.52 -36.15
CA LEU A 56 -22.35 15.59 -37.02
C LEU A 56 -20.82 15.58 -37.09
N GLU A 57 -20.29 15.66 -38.31
CA GLU A 57 -18.86 15.83 -38.55
C GLU A 57 -18.41 17.18 -37.99
N ASP A 58 -17.42 17.16 -37.09
CA ASP A 58 -16.79 18.38 -36.59
C ASP A 58 -15.66 18.79 -37.54
N ASP A 59 -15.97 19.67 -38.49
CA ASP A 59 -15.02 20.24 -39.47
C ASP A 59 -13.85 20.99 -38.82
N THR A 60 -13.87 21.23 -37.50
CA THR A 60 -12.77 21.89 -36.77
C THR A 60 -11.72 20.92 -36.26
N VAL A 61 -11.98 19.60 -36.33
CA VAL A 61 -11.06 18.53 -35.92
C VAL A 61 -10.25 18.02 -37.13
N ASP A 62 -9.60 18.91 -37.86
CA ASP A 62 -8.63 18.57 -38.94
C ASP A 62 -7.19 18.51 -38.41
N THR A 63 -7.01 18.02 -37.17
CA THR A 63 -5.66 17.80 -36.67
C THR A 63 -5.63 16.61 -35.73
N ALA A 64 -4.99 15.53 -36.18
CA ALA A 64 -4.59 14.46 -35.29
C ALA A 64 -3.69 15.09 -34.22
N ALA A 65 -4.09 14.99 -32.95
CA ALA A 65 -3.23 15.40 -31.84
C ALA A 65 -1.88 14.68 -31.99
N PRO A 66 -0.74 15.37 -31.75
CA PRO A 66 0.55 14.71 -31.77
C PRO A 66 0.55 13.53 -30.79
N PRO A 67 1.20 12.42 -31.14
CA PRO A 67 1.25 11.27 -30.23
C PRO A 67 1.83 11.71 -28.89
N PRO A 68 1.30 11.21 -27.76
CA PRO A 68 1.87 11.49 -26.46
C PRO A 68 3.35 11.05 -26.44
N PRO A 69 4.20 11.72 -25.64
CA PRO A 69 5.58 11.28 -25.48
C PRO A 69 5.61 9.83 -24.96
N PRO A 70 6.66 9.05 -25.30
CA PRO A 70 6.81 7.71 -24.75
C PRO A 70 6.86 7.80 -23.22
N VAL A 71 6.01 7.02 -22.56
CA VAL A 71 6.07 6.83 -21.12
C VAL A 71 7.06 5.71 -20.85
N GLU A 72 7.97 5.91 -19.90
CA GLU A 72 8.83 4.85 -19.39
C GLU A 72 7.96 3.85 -18.61
N THR A 73 7.59 2.74 -19.26
CA THR A 73 6.82 1.69 -18.62
C THR A 73 7.79 0.69 -18.00
N GLN A 74 7.93 0.73 -16.68
CA GLN A 74 8.46 -0.42 -15.97
C GLN A 74 7.49 -1.59 -16.10
N THR A 75 8.04 -2.79 -16.35
CA THR A 75 7.24 -4.02 -16.31
C THR A 75 6.88 -4.34 -14.86
N ALA A 76 5.86 -5.18 -14.67
CA ALA A 76 5.51 -5.67 -13.34
C ALA A 76 6.69 -6.44 -12.70
N GLU A 77 7.50 -7.11 -13.52
CA GLU A 77 8.68 -7.86 -13.11
C GLU A 77 9.79 -6.95 -12.58
N ASP A 78 10.06 -5.82 -13.26
CA ASP A 78 11.06 -4.82 -12.85
C ASP A 78 10.73 -4.22 -11.48
N ARG A 79 9.46 -3.86 -11.27
CA ARG A 79 8.96 -3.38 -9.97
C ARG A 79 9.07 -4.44 -8.88
N ALA A 80 8.77 -5.71 -9.19
CA ALA A 80 8.85 -6.79 -8.22
C ALA A 80 10.30 -7.12 -7.83
N GLU A 81 11.25 -6.90 -8.73
CA GLU A 81 12.68 -7.01 -8.44
C GLU A 81 13.18 -5.84 -7.57
N GLU A 82 12.78 -4.60 -7.87
CA GLU A 82 13.09 -3.44 -7.04
C GLU A 82 12.60 -3.62 -5.59
N VAL A 83 11.36 -4.07 -5.41
CA VAL A 83 10.78 -4.32 -4.09
C VAL A 83 11.55 -5.40 -3.34
N ARG A 84 11.90 -6.52 -3.99
CA ARG A 84 12.72 -7.57 -3.35
C ARG A 84 14.06 -7.02 -2.89
N ARG A 85 14.74 -6.25 -3.74
CA ARG A 85 16.03 -5.65 -3.41
C ARG A 85 15.92 -4.68 -2.23
N SER A 86 14.85 -3.89 -2.16
CA SER A 86 14.60 -2.99 -1.03
C SER A 86 14.42 -3.76 0.27
N VAL A 87 13.62 -4.84 0.25
CA VAL A 87 13.37 -5.66 1.44
C VAL A 87 14.65 -6.35 1.93
N GLU A 88 15.51 -6.81 1.03
CA GLU A 88 16.80 -7.40 1.39
C GLU A 88 17.76 -6.37 2.03
N ASP A 89 17.79 -5.14 1.51
CA ASP A 89 18.59 -4.04 2.08
C ASP A 89 18.08 -3.64 3.48
N ASP A 90 16.76 -3.50 3.64
CA ASP A 90 16.13 -3.18 4.92
C ASP A 90 16.39 -4.27 5.97
N ALA A 91 16.35 -5.55 5.56
CA ALA A 91 16.66 -6.67 6.44
C ALA A 91 18.12 -6.62 6.91
N ALA A 92 19.07 -6.40 6.01
CA ALA A 92 20.48 -6.28 6.35
C ALA A 92 20.75 -5.07 7.27
N ALA A 93 20.10 -3.94 7.04
CA ALA A 93 20.18 -2.76 7.89
C ALA A 93 19.61 -3.04 9.30
N ALA A 94 18.49 -3.76 9.39
CA ALA A 94 17.89 -4.15 10.66
C ALA A 94 18.80 -5.11 11.46
N GLU A 95 19.46 -6.07 10.81
CA GLU A 95 20.42 -6.96 11.46
C GLU A 95 21.63 -6.20 12.00
N ALA A 96 22.17 -5.25 11.23
CA ALA A 96 23.26 -4.39 11.67
C ALA A 96 22.87 -3.53 12.89
N ALA A 97 21.68 -2.92 12.86
CA ALA A 97 21.16 -2.16 13.99
C ALA A 97 20.94 -3.03 15.23
N ALA A 98 20.43 -4.26 15.06
CA ALA A 98 20.27 -5.19 16.16
C ALA A 98 21.61 -5.60 16.79
N ALA A 99 22.64 -5.83 15.98
CA ALA A 99 23.99 -6.13 16.46
C ALA A 99 24.60 -4.96 17.25
N ASP A 100 24.42 -3.73 16.78
CA ASP A 100 24.88 -2.51 17.45
C ASP A 100 24.21 -2.34 18.83
N ILE A 101 22.89 -2.53 18.89
CA ILE A 101 22.13 -2.48 20.15
C ILE A 101 22.61 -3.56 21.14
N MET A 102 22.88 -4.79 20.67
CA MET A 102 23.39 -5.86 21.53
C MET A 102 24.78 -5.52 22.11
N ALA A 103 25.67 -4.97 21.28
CA ALA A 103 26.99 -4.54 21.71
C ALA A 103 26.93 -3.42 22.77
N GLU A 104 26.02 -2.46 22.61
CA GLU A 104 25.83 -1.38 23.59
C GLU A 104 25.23 -1.89 24.92
N ILE A 105 24.34 -2.89 24.87
CA ILE A 105 23.81 -3.55 26.07
C ILE A 105 24.93 -4.30 26.81
N GLU A 106 25.78 -5.06 26.12
CA GLU A 106 26.89 -5.79 26.73
C GLU A 106 27.92 -4.84 27.36
N GLY A 107 28.34 -3.78 26.65
CA GLY A 107 29.26 -2.77 27.19
C GLY A 107 28.69 -2.05 28.41
N SER A 108 27.38 -1.78 28.45
CA SER A 108 26.71 -1.17 29.60
C SER A 108 26.63 -2.08 30.83
N GLN A 109 26.74 -3.41 30.66
CA GLN A 109 26.75 -4.38 31.76
C GLN A 109 28.13 -4.63 32.35
N GLU A 110 29.22 -4.31 31.63
CA GLU A 110 30.59 -4.44 32.11
C GLU A 110 31.08 -3.22 32.93
N GLU A 111 30.39 -2.07 32.81
CA GLU A 111 30.69 -0.83 33.54
C GLU A 111 29.91 -0.66 34.87
N ASN A 112 29.18 -1.68 35.35
CA ASN A 112 28.50 -1.71 36.65
C ASN A 112 29.00 -2.83 37.56
#